data_AF-A0A560SN66-F1
#
_entry.id   AF-A0A560SN66-F1
#
_cell.length_a   1.000
_cell.length_b   1.000
_cell.length_c   1.000
_cell.angle_alpha   90.00
_cell.angle_beta   90.00
_cell.angle_gamma   90.00
#
_symmetry.space_group_name_H-M   'P 1'
#
loop_
_entity.id
_entity.type
_entity.pdbx_description
1 polymer ?
#
loop_
_entity_poly.entity_id
_entity_poly.type
_entity_poly.pdbx_seq_one_letter_code
_entity_poly.pdbx_strand_id
1 'polypeptide(L)'
;MLRECGYAQGKLLGMLGSVSQAVSAQNELDALLQNILTSSAIEGEQLNVGSVRSSLARRMGLEAMTDGQVSRRSEGLAELMMDATQQFTRPFTLAAY
;
A
#
# COMPACT_ATOMS: atom_id res chain seq x y z
N MET A 1 0.62 -22.02 20.77
CA MET A 1 1.40 -21.62 19.58
C MET A 1 0.67 -21.88 18.26
N LEU A 2 0.71 -23.06 17.62
CA LEU A 2 0.06 -23.27 16.31
C LEU A 2 -1.47 -23.15 16.32
N ARG A 3 -2.13 -23.66 17.38
CA ARG A 3 -3.59 -23.57 17.55
C ARG A 3 -4.09 -22.14 17.71
N GLU A 4 -3.35 -21.32 18.46
CA GLU A 4 -3.67 -19.90 18.68
C GLU A 4 -3.42 -19.08 17.42
N CYS A 5 -2.34 -19.37 16.67
CA CYS A 5 -2.05 -18.75 15.38
C CYS A 5 -3.17 -19.06 14.37
N GLY A 6 -3.58 -20.33 14.26
CA GLY A 6 -4.70 -20.73 13.41
C GLY A 6 -6.02 -20.08 13.82
N TYR A 7 -6.28 -19.95 15.13
CA TYR A 7 -7.47 -19.24 15.62
C TYR A 7 -7.43 -17.74 15.29
N ALA A 8 -6.29 -17.07 15.48
CA ALA A 8 -6.11 -15.68 15.12
C ALA A 8 -6.28 -15.46 13.61
N GLN A 9 -5.71 -16.34 12.79
CA GLN A 9 -5.87 -16.32 11.32
C GLN A 9 -7.32 -16.53 10.90
N GLY A 10 -8.01 -17.52 11.47
CA GLY A 10 -9.43 -17.77 11.19
C GLY A 10 -10.32 -16.60 11.59
N LYS A 11 -10.02 -15.96 12.73
CA LYS A 11 -10.72 -14.74 13.17
C LYS A 11 -10.50 -13.58 12.19
N LEU A 12 -9.26 -13.36 11.74
CA LEU A 12 -8.92 -12.33 10.74
C LEU A 12 -9.65 -12.58 9.41
N LEU A 13 -9.66 -13.82 8.92
CA LEU A 13 -10.38 -14.21 7.70
C LEU A 13 -11.90 -13.97 7.81
N GLY A 14 -12.51 -14.32 8.95
CA GLY A 14 -13.93 -14.07 9.19
C GLY A 14 -14.26 -12.57 9.21
N MET A 15 -13.40 -11.75 9.83
CA MET A 15 -13.57 -10.29 9.84
C MET A 15 -13.44 -9.71 8.42
N LEU A 16 -12.44 -10.14 7.64
CA LEU A 16 -12.26 -9.72 6.25
C LEU A 16 -13.49 -10.02 5.37
N GLY A 17 -14.16 -11.16 5.59
CA GLY A 17 -15.39 -11.52 4.87
C GLY A 17 -16.61 -10.64 5.21
N SER A 18 -16.57 -9.91 6.33
CA SER A 18 -17.66 -9.02 6.79
C SER A 18 -17.46 -7.53 6.45
N VAL A 19 -16.27 -7.17 5.97
CA VAL A 19 -15.90 -5.78 5.67
C VAL A 19 -16.37 -5.39 4.27
N SER A 20 -16.97 -4.21 4.13
CA SER A 20 -17.37 -3.70 2.83
C SER A 20 -16.15 -3.37 1.96
N GLN A 21 -16.30 -3.49 0.64
CA GLN A 21 -15.20 -3.25 -0.30
C GLN A 21 -14.56 -1.85 -0.15
N ALA A 22 -15.36 -0.83 0.17
CA ALA A 22 -14.86 0.52 0.42
C ALA A 22 -13.98 0.61 1.68
N VAL A 23 -14.36 -0.07 2.77
CA VAL A 23 -13.57 -0.10 3.99
C VAL A 23 -12.29 -0.91 3.77
N SER A 24 -12.35 -2.01 3.00
CA SER A 24 -11.16 -2.78 2.62
C SER A 24 -10.17 -1.93 1.83
N ALA A 25 -10.63 -1.15 0.86
CA ALA A 25 -9.76 -0.30 0.05
C ALA A 25 -9.11 0.83 0.89
N GLN A 26 -9.82 1.40 1.86
CA GLN A 26 -9.25 2.39 2.78
C GLN A 26 -8.19 1.78 3.70
N ASN A 27 -8.45 0.58 4.24
CA ASN A 27 -7.48 -0.15 5.06
C ASN A 27 -6.22 -0.51 4.27
N GLU A 28 -6.37 -0.90 3.00
CA GLU A 28 -5.25 -1.16 2.10
C GLU A 28 -4.43 0.12 1.87
N LEU A 29 -5.09 1.24 1.56
CA LEU A 29 -4.42 2.54 1.38
C LEU A 29 -3.60 2.92 2.62
N ASP A 30 -4.18 2.78 3.81
CA ASP A 30 -3.50 3.11 5.06
C ASP A 30 -2.32 2.18 5.33
N ALA A 31 -2.45 0.89 5.04
CA ALA A 31 -1.36 -0.08 5.17
C ALA A 31 -0.19 0.22 4.22
N LEU A 32 -0.47 0.51 2.94
CA LEU A 32 0.56 0.86 1.96
C LEU A 32 1.25 2.18 2.33
N LEU A 33 0.50 3.17 2.79
CA LEU A 33 1.05 4.44 3.26
C LEU A 33 2.02 4.21 4.42
N GLN A 34 1.62 3.42 5.43
CA GLN A 34 2.49 3.11 6.57
C GLN A 34 3.76 2.36 6.17
N ASN A 35 3.67 1.43 5.22
CA ASN A 35 4.83 0.71 4.70
C ASN A 35 5.82 1.68 4.04
N ILE A 36 5.34 2.60 3.20
CA ILE A 36 6.20 3.60 2.55
C ILE A 36 6.86 4.50 3.59
N LEU A 37 6.08 5.07 4.51
CA LEU A 37 6.61 6.01 5.51
C LEU A 37 7.63 5.34 6.43
N THR A 38 7.35 4.13 6.88
CA THR A 38 8.23 3.38 7.79
C THR A 38 9.51 2.97 7.07
N SER A 39 9.40 2.42 5.85
CA SER A 39 10.57 2.04 5.06
C SER A 39 11.44 3.25 4.75
N SER A 40 10.84 4.39 4.39
CA SER A 40 11.58 5.61 4.08
C SER A 40 12.27 6.17 5.32
N ALA A 41 11.62 6.12 6.49
CA ALA A 41 12.23 6.54 7.74
C ALA A 41 13.45 5.69 8.13
N ILE A 42 13.45 4.38 7.82
CA ILE A 42 14.61 3.50 8.00
C ILE A 42 15.79 3.95 7.13
N GLU A 43 15.51 4.39 5.90
CA GLU A 43 16.50 4.96 4.96
C GLU A 43 16.89 6.42 5.31
N GLY A 44 16.35 6.98 6.39
CA GLY A 44 16.58 8.37 6.81
C GLY A 44 15.83 9.41 5.97
N GLU A 45 14.87 9.00 5.15
CA GLU A 45 14.05 9.88 4.33
C GLU A 45 12.75 10.31 5.04
N GLN A 46 12.53 11.63 5.10
CA GLN A 46 11.28 12.22 5.59
C GLN A 46 10.39 12.58 4.40
N LEU A 47 9.20 11.98 4.33
CA LEU A 47 8.26 12.18 3.23
C LEU A 47 7.09 13.06 3.64
N ASN A 48 6.54 13.80 2.67
CA ASN A 48 5.25 14.45 2.86
C ASN A 48 4.13 13.39 2.81
N VAL A 49 3.52 13.13 3.96
CA VAL A 49 2.46 12.12 4.15
C VAL A 49 1.28 12.35 3.20
N GLY A 50 0.83 13.60 3.03
CA GLY A 50 -0.27 13.94 2.14
C GLY A 50 0.03 13.63 0.67
N SER A 51 1.25 13.93 0.24
CA SER A 51 1.75 13.62 -1.10
C SER A 51 1.76 12.11 -1.35
N VAL A 52 2.32 11.32 -0.42
CA VAL A 52 2.35 9.85 -0.55
C VAL A 52 0.94 9.26 -0.55
N ARG A 53 0.07 9.72 0.35
CA ARG A 53 -1.32 9.25 0.42
C ARG A 53 -2.07 9.54 -0.87
N SER A 54 -1.94 10.75 -1.43
CA SER A 54 -2.59 11.11 -2.69
C SER A 54 -2.04 10.32 -3.88
N SER A 55 -0.71 10.09 -3.94
CA SER A 55 -0.10 9.22 -4.94
C SER A 55 -0.67 7.80 -4.92
N LEU A 56 -0.80 7.20 -3.73
CA LEU A 56 -1.40 5.88 -3.55
C LEU A 56 -2.91 5.87 -3.89
N ALA A 57 -3.68 6.80 -3.33
CA ALA A 57 -5.13 6.87 -3.50
C ALA A 57 -5.53 7.01 -4.97
N ARG A 58 -4.80 7.82 -5.74
CA ARG A 58 -5.03 7.95 -7.19
C ARG A 58 -4.77 6.64 -7.95
N ARG A 59 -3.69 5.92 -7.61
CA ARG A 59 -3.35 4.62 -8.23
C ARG A 59 -4.32 3.50 -7.85
N MET A 60 -4.95 3.60 -6.68
CA MET A 60 -6.01 2.69 -6.23
C MET A 60 -7.40 3.05 -6.76
N GLY A 61 -7.54 4.16 -7.52
CA GLY A 61 -8.83 4.64 -8.01
C GLY A 61 -9.75 5.24 -6.94
N LEU A 62 -9.20 5.59 -5.77
CA LEU A 62 -9.92 6.17 -4.62
C LEU A 62 -10.01 7.69 -4.68
N GLU A 63 -9.10 8.34 -5.41
CA GLU A 63 -9.10 9.78 -5.66
C GLU A 63 -8.98 10.04 -7.16
N ALA A 64 -9.63 11.10 -7.65
CA ALA A 64 -9.51 11.50 -9.05
C ALA A 64 -8.07 11.97 -9.36
N MET A 65 -7.66 11.86 -10.63
CA MET A 65 -6.41 12.45 -11.11
C MET A 65 -6.58 13.97 -11.20
N THR A 66 -6.49 14.65 -10.05
CA THR A 66 -6.42 16.10 -9.97
C THR A 66 -4.97 16.55 -10.09
N ASP A 67 -4.78 17.70 -10.74
CA ASP A 67 -3.48 18.35 -10.80
C ASP A 67 -3.14 18.84 -9.38
N GLY A 68 -2.18 18.17 -8.76
CA GLY A 68 -1.79 18.36 -7.38
C GLY A 68 -0.29 18.22 -7.29
N GLN A 69 0.36 19.12 -6.55
CA GLN A 69 1.80 19.11 -6.36
C GLN A 69 2.22 17.96 -5.43
N VAL A 70 2.30 16.75 -5.99
CA VAL A 70 2.97 15.61 -5.38
C VAL A 70 4.45 15.62 -5.75
N SER A 71 5.29 15.19 -4.81
CA SER A 71 6.72 15.05 -5.09
C SER A 71 6.97 13.85 -6.02
N ARG A 72 7.98 13.97 -6.91
CA ARG A 72 8.41 12.82 -7.74
C ARG A 72 8.82 11.61 -6.90
N ARG A 73 9.38 11.85 -5.71
CA ARG A 73 9.77 10.78 -4.78
C ARG A 73 8.54 10.02 -4.27
N SER A 74 7.49 10.73 -3.88
CA SER A 74 6.22 10.13 -3.48
C SER A 74 5.59 9.32 -4.60
N GLU A 75 5.62 9.81 -5.83
CA GLU A 75 5.07 9.08 -6.97
C GLU A 75 5.85 7.80 -7.28
N GLY A 76 7.18 7.86 -7.30
CA GLY A 76 8.00 6.68 -7.54
C GLY A 76 7.85 5.62 -6.44
N LEU A 77 7.72 6.03 -5.18
CA LEU A 77 7.50 5.10 -4.07
C LEU A 77 6.10 4.49 -4.09
N ALA A 78 5.07 5.28 -4.43
CA ALA A 78 3.71 4.75 -4.59
C ALA A 78 3.65 3.74 -5.75
N GLU A 79 4.32 4.02 -6.87
CA GLU A 79 4.43 3.10 -7.99
C GLU A 79 5.14 1.80 -7.61
N LEU A 80 6.31 1.90 -6.99
CA LEU A 80 7.06 0.75 -6.51
C LEU A 80 6.24 -0.10 -5.55
N MET A 81 5.53 0.54 -4.62
CA MET A 81 4.71 -0.17 -3.64
C MET A 81 3.53 -0.89 -4.30
N MET A 82 2.85 -0.26 -5.27
CA MET A 82 1.77 -0.89 -6.04
C MET A 82 2.28 -2.08 -6.87
N ASP A 83 3.43 -1.93 -7.51
CA ASP A 83 4.07 -3.01 -8.24
C ASP A 83 4.40 -4.20 -7.31
N ALA A 84 5.05 -3.91 -6.19
CA ALA A 84 5.44 -4.92 -5.21
C ALA A 84 4.25 -5.68 -4.61
N THR A 85 3.11 -5.02 -4.36
CA THR A 85 1.95 -5.64 -3.71
C THR A 85 0.92 -6.23 -4.66
N GLN A 86 0.94 -5.86 -5.94
CA GLN A 86 0.00 -6.39 -6.94
C GLN A 86 0.64 -7.38 -7.90
N GLN A 87 1.95 -7.27 -8.12
CA GLN A 87 2.69 -8.09 -9.07
C GLN A 87 3.65 -9.07 -8.40
N PHE A 88 3.48 -9.34 -7.10
CA PHE A 88 4.34 -10.24 -6.32
C PHE A 88 4.42 -11.68 -6.85
N THR A 89 3.47 -12.12 -7.69
CA THR A 89 3.50 -13.44 -8.35
C THR A 89 4.28 -13.44 -9.66
N ARG A 90 4.62 -12.27 -10.21
CA ARG A 90 5.44 -12.17 -11.40
C ARG A 90 6.90 -12.47 -11.05
N PRO A 91 7.60 -13.31 -11.82
CA PRO A 91 9.02 -13.52 -11.63
C PRO A 91 9.76 -12.19 -11.75
N PHE A 92 10.66 -11.92 -10.80
CA PHE A 92 11.57 -10.77 -10.89
C PHE A 92 12.55 -11.04 -12.03
N THR A 93 12.32 -10.40 -13.17
CA THR A 93 13.17 -10.52 -14.35
C THR A 93 13.86 -9.19 -14.61
N LEU A 94 15.06 -9.26 -15.18
CA LEU A 94 15.91 -8.10 -15.45
C LEU A 94 15.44 -7.28 -16.66
N ALA A 95 14.16 -7.42 -17.07
CA ALA A 95 13.62 -6.66 -18.19
C ALA A 95 13.72 -5.17 -17.87
N ALA A 96 14.70 -4.53 -18.50
CA ALA A 96 15.00 -3.12 -18.35
C ALA A 96 13.79 -2.29 -18.80
N TYR A 97 13.44 -1.30 -17.97
CA TYR A 97 12.66 -0.14 -18.38
C TYR A 97 13.31 0.55 -19.60
#